data_AF-A0A7J5F6V6-F1
#
_entry.id   AF-A0A7J5F6V6-F1
#
_cell.length_a   1.000
_cell.length_b   1.000
_cell.length_c   1.000
_cell.angle_alpha   90.00
_cell.angle_beta   90.00
_cell.angle_gamma   90.00
#
_symmetry.space_group_name_H-M   'P 1'
#
loop_
_entity.id
_entity.type
_entity.pdbx_description
1 polymer ?
#
loop_
_entity_poly.entity_id
_entity_poly.type
_entity_poly.pdbx_seq_one_letter_code
_entity_poly.pdbx_strand_id
1 'polypeptide(L)'
;MPVMPSDKEEEYFLRLELEQRKKREEERKKQVAEEEKRRLKELHHMHCPKCGMELREIDYKGIKVDKCFHCEGIWLDAGEMEAIGEMEKGAMKRMFSLFKA
;
A
#
# COMPACT_ATOMS: atom_id res chain seq x y z
N MET A 1 34.53 52.79 -3.40
CA MET A 1 34.78 51.68 -4.35
C MET A 1 33.86 50.54 -3.93
N PRO A 2 33.00 49.99 -4.81
CA PRO A 2 32.15 48.88 -4.42
C PRO A 2 33.03 47.66 -4.18
N VAL A 3 32.94 47.10 -2.99
CA VAL A 3 33.73 45.94 -2.54
C VAL A 3 33.26 44.75 -3.36
N MET A 4 34.17 44.10 -4.10
CA MET A 4 33.88 42.79 -4.67
C MET A 4 33.63 41.83 -3.48
N PRO A 5 32.49 41.13 -3.41
CA PRO A 5 32.24 40.12 -2.39
C PRO A 5 33.43 39.16 -2.38
N SER A 6 33.93 38.79 -1.21
CA SER A 6 35.14 37.95 -1.17
C SER A 6 34.83 36.61 -1.86
N ASP A 7 35.77 36.02 -2.61
CA ASP A 7 35.58 34.74 -3.33
C ASP A 7 34.95 33.65 -2.43
N LYS A 8 35.16 33.73 -1.12
CA LYS A 8 34.60 32.83 -0.08
C LYS A 8 33.11 33.01 0.18
N GLU A 9 32.58 34.23 0.05
CA GLU A 9 31.15 34.52 0.18
C GLU A 9 30.40 33.96 -1.03
N GLU A 10 30.95 34.13 -2.23
CA GLU A 10 30.40 33.56 -3.46
C GLU A 10 30.38 32.03 -3.43
N GLU A 11 31.48 31.39 -3.02
CA GLU A 11 31.53 29.94 -2.81
C GLU A 11 30.51 29.45 -1.76
N TYR A 12 30.31 30.22 -0.69
CA TYR A 12 29.34 29.91 0.35
C TYR A 12 27.89 29.96 -0.19
N PHE A 13 27.55 31.01 -0.93
CA PHE A 13 26.23 31.13 -1.55
C PHE A 13 25.98 30.03 -2.58
N LEU A 14 26.97 29.69 -3.41
CA LEU A 14 26.89 28.58 -4.37
C LEU A 14 26.62 27.23 -3.67
N ARG A 15 27.31 26.96 -2.55
CA ARG A 15 27.08 25.73 -1.76
C ARG A 15 25.65 25.69 -1.22
N LEU A 16 25.16 26.81 -0.67
CA LEU A 16 23.82 26.92 -0.13
C LEU A 16 22.73 26.74 -1.19
N GLU A 17 22.92 27.32 -2.39
CA GLU A 17 22.00 27.15 -3.52
C GLU A 17 21.94 25.70 -4.01
N LEU A 18 23.10 25.03 -4.12
CA LEU A 18 23.19 23.62 -4.48
C LEU A 18 22.51 22.71 -3.46
N GLU A 19 22.72 22.97 -2.16
CA GLU A 19 22.05 22.26 -1.07
C GLU A 19 20.53 22.47 -1.12
N GLN A 20 20.08 23.72 -1.30
CA GLN A 20 18.65 24.02 -1.44
C GLN A 20 18.03 23.39 -2.69
N ARG A 21 18.76 23.35 -3.81
CA ARG A 21 18.30 22.72 -5.05
C ARG A 21 18.20 21.20 -4.87
N LYS A 22 19.22 20.56 -4.29
CA LYS A 22 19.22 19.13 -3.96
C LYS A 22 18.07 18.78 -3.02
N LYS A 23 17.85 19.58 -1.97
CA LYS A 23 16.76 19.36 -1.02
C LYS A 23 15.39 19.45 -1.70
N ARG A 24 15.17 20.48 -2.52
CA ARG A 24 13.93 20.64 -3.31
C ARG A 24 13.72 19.48 -4.29
N GLU A 25 14.77 19.02 -4.96
CA GLU A 25 14.69 17.87 -5.86
C GLU A 25 14.37 16.57 -5.11
N GLU A 26 14.96 16.37 -3.94
CA GLU A 26 14.69 15.21 -3.09
C GLU A 26 13.26 15.23 -2.52
N GLU A 27 12.80 16.38 -2.05
CA GLU A 27 11.41 16.58 -1.60
C GLU A 27 10.43 16.31 -2.73
N ARG A 28 10.68 16.85 -3.93
CA ARG A 28 9.86 16.58 -5.12
C ARG A 28 9.84 15.09 -5.47
N LYS A 29 10.99 14.41 -5.43
CA LYS A 29 11.07 12.95 -5.66
C LYS A 29 10.29 12.17 -4.62
N LYS A 30 10.36 12.56 -3.34
CA LYS A 30 9.59 11.93 -2.25
C LYS A 30 8.09 12.10 -2.45
N GLN A 31 7.65 13.30 -2.82
CA GLN A 31 6.23 13.58 -3.10
C GLN A 31 5.73 12.71 -4.27
N VAL A 32 6.46 12.67 -5.38
CA VAL A 32 6.10 11.84 -6.54
C VAL A 32 6.05 10.35 -6.18
N ALA A 33 7.05 9.85 -5.43
CA ALA A 33 7.08 8.45 -5.01
C ALA A 33 5.95 8.10 -4.03
N GLU A 34 5.59 9.02 -3.13
CA GLU A 34 4.47 8.82 -2.21
C GLU A 34 3.13 8.81 -2.96
N GLU A 35 2.94 9.73 -3.91
CA GLU A 35 1.77 9.79 -4.77
C GLU A 35 1.63 8.50 -5.63
N GLU A 36 2.72 8.04 -6.24
CA GLU A 36 2.75 6.79 -7.00
C GLU A 36 2.40 5.59 -6.11
N LYS A 37 2.95 5.53 -4.89
CA LYS A 37 2.62 4.48 -3.91
C LYS A 37 1.15 4.51 -3.52
N ARG A 38 0.58 5.71 -3.30
CA ARG A 38 -0.86 5.87 -3.00
C ARG A 38 -1.72 5.37 -4.15
N ARG A 39 -1.38 5.75 -5.39
CA ARG A 39 -2.08 5.32 -6.61
C ARG A 39 -2.02 3.80 -6.79
N LEU A 40 -0.84 3.19 -6.61
CA LEU A 40 -0.68 1.73 -6.69
C LEU A 40 -1.49 1.01 -5.61
N LYS A 41 -1.54 1.56 -4.40
CA LYS A 41 -2.36 1.00 -3.31
C LYS A 41 -3.84 1.02 -3.66
N GLU A 42 -4.35 2.14 -4.20
CA GLU A 42 -5.75 2.27 -4.60
C GLU A 42 -6.12 1.32 -5.74
N LEU A 43 -5.24 1.17 -6.74
CA LEU A 43 -5.48 0.27 -7.88
C LEU A 43 -5.64 -1.20 -7.45
N HIS A 44 -4.90 -1.65 -6.43
CA HIS A 44 -4.94 -3.04 -5.95
C HIS A 44 -5.87 -3.23 -4.75
N HIS A 45 -6.46 -2.16 -4.21
CA HIS A 45 -7.37 -2.23 -3.08
C HIS A 45 -8.64 -2.99 -3.48
N MET A 46 -9.07 -3.98 -2.70
CA MET A 46 -10.21 -4.85 -2.99
C MET A 46 -10.11 -5.63 -4.32
N HIS A 47 -8.89 -5.82 -4.85
CA HIS A 47 -8.66 -6.65 -6.02
C HIS A 47 -7.96 -7.95 -5.64
N CYS A 48 -8.38 -9.05 -6.25
CA CYS A 48 -7.79 -10.35 -6.02
C CYS A 48 -6.36 -10.39 -6.56
N PRO A 49 -5.32 -10.64 -5.74
CA PRO A 49 -3.93 -10.66 -6.21
C PRO A 49 -3.61 -11.87 -7.12
N LYS A 50 -4.53 -12.86 -7.22
CA LYS A 50 -4.37 -14.02 -8.10
C LYS A 50 -4.85 -13.77 -9.54
N CYS A 51 -5.90 -12.96 -9.72
CA CYS A 51 -6.53 -12.77 -11.04
C CYS A 51 -6.87 -11.32 -11.39
N GLY A 52 -6.68 -10.36 -10.47
CA GLY A 52 -6.93 -8.94 -10.69
C GLY A 52 -8.39 -8.53 -10.70
N MET A 53 -9.34 -9.41 -10.38
CA MET A 53 -10.77 -9.05 -10.30
C MET A 53 -11.17 -8.51 -8.94
N GLU A 54 -12.25 -7.72 -8.92
CA GLU A 54 -12.86 -7.21 -7.70
C GLU A 54 -13.26 -8.35 -6.75
N LEU A 55 -12.83 -8.20 -5.51
CA LEU A 55 -13.28 -8.99 -4.38
C LEU A 55 -14.66 -8.50 -3.94
N ARG A 56 -15.51 -9.43 -3.54
CA ARG A 56 -16.82 -9.12 -2.99
C ARG A 56 -16.92 -9.69 -1.58
N GLU A 57 -17.26 -8.82 -0.63
CA GLU A 57 -17.53 -9.20 0.75
C GLU A 57 -18.78 -10.10 0.78
N ILE A 58 -18.68 -11.24 1.45
CA ILE A 58 -19.79 -12.14 1.73
C ILE A 58 -19.85 -12.37 3.25
N ASP A 59 -21.06 -12.35 3.81
CA ASP A 59 -21.27 -12.76 5.20
C ASP A 59 -21.45 -14.27 5.25
N TYR A 60 -20.55 -14.94 5.97
CA TYR A 60 -20.68 -16.36 6.27
C TYR A 60 -20.78 -16.58 7.77
N LYS A 61 -22.00 -16.82 8.25
CA LYS A 61 -22.29 -17.11 9.67
C LYS A 61 -21.79 -16.02 10.64
N GLY A 62 -21.86 -14.75 10.22
CA GLY A 62 -21.42 -13.61 11.01
C GLY A 62 -19.94 -13.25 10.83
N ILE A 63 -19.24 -13.91 9.90
CA ILE A 63 -17.87 -13.59 9.51
C ILE A 63 -17.93 -12.99 8.11
N LYS A 64 -17.55 -11.72 8.01
CA LYS A 64 -17.31 -11.07 6.73
C LYS A 64 -16.07 -11.72 6.12
N VAL A 65 -16.13 -12.11 4.85
CA VAL A 65 -14.97 -12.66 4.15
C VAL A 65 -14.99 -12.16 2.71
N ASP A 66 -13.84 -11.89 2.13
CA ASP A 66 -13.73 -11.39 0.77
C ASP A 66 -13.55 -12.54 -0.21
N LYS A 67 -14.55 -12.75 -1.08
CA LYS A 67 -14.50 -13.82 -2.09
C LYS A 67 -14.27 -13.25 -3.48
N CYS A 68 -13.29 -13.81 -4.19
CA CYS A 68 -13.16 -13.67 -5.63
C CYS A 68 -14.06 -14.67 -6.36
N PHE A 69 -14.94 -14.18 -7.21
CA PHE A 69 -15.88 -15.02 -7.97
C PHE A 69 -15.27 -15.65 -9.24
N HIS A 70 -14.05 -15.30 -9.61
CA HIS A 70 -13.41 -15.80 -10.82
C HIS A 70 -12.37 -16.89 -10.56
N CYS A 71 -11.50 -16.67 -9.58
CA CYS A 71 -10.48 -17.66 -9.21
C CYS A 71 -10.85 -18.46 -7.96
N GLU A 72 -12.07 -18.24 -7.44
CA GLU A 72 -12.64 -18.87 -6.24
C GLU A 72 -11.78 -18.72 -4.97
N GLY A 73 -10.88 -17.74 -4.95
CA GLY A 73 -10.04 -17.44 -3.80
C GLY A 73 -10.84 -16.69 -2.73
N ILE A 74 -10.67 -17.09 -1.47
CA ILE A 74 -11.21 -16.37 -0.31
C ILE A 74 -10.05 -15.70 0.41
N TRP A 75 -10.26 -14.44 0.77
CA TRP A 75 -9.32 -13.57 1.46
C TRP A 75 -9.93 -13.21 2.81
N LEU A 76 -9.12 -13.32 3.85
CA LEU A 76 -9.50 -13.13 5.24
C LEU A 76 -8.56 -12.10 5.84
N ASP A 77 -9.11 -11.14 6.57
CA ASP A 77 -8.30 -10.22 7.35
C ASP A 77 -7.79 -10.88 8.63
N ALA A 78 -6.68 -10.35 9.18
CA ALA A 78 -5.97 -10.97 10.30
C ALA A 78 -6.85 -11.18 11.56
N GLY A 79 -7.86 -10.33 11.78
CA GLY A 79 -8.82 -10.46 12.88
C GLY A 79 -9.97 -11.45 12.62
N GLU A 80 -10.25 -11.78 11.36
CA GLU A 80 -11.31 -12.73 10.98
C GLU A 80 -10.82 -14.17 11.16
N MET A 81 -9.51 -14.39 11.01
CA MET A 81 -8.87 -15.69 11.16
C MET A 81 -8.91 -16.20 12.62
N GLU A 82 -8.79 -15.31 13.61
CA GLU A 82 -8.94 -15.67 15.03
C GLU A 82 -10.39 -16.08 15.36
N ALA A 83 -11.39 -15.35 14.85
CA ALA A 83 -12.80 -15.70 15.03
C ALA A 83 -13.15 -17.08 14.43
N ILE A 84 -12.56 -17.42 13.28
CA ILE A 84 -12.70 -18.76 12.68
C ILE A 84 -11.95 -19.83 13.49
N GLY A 85 -10.82 -19.45 14.10
CA GLY A 85 -10.01 -20.27 15.00
C GLY A 85 -10.78 -20.78 16.22
N GLU A 86 -11.56 -19.89 16.84
CA GLU A 86 -12.36 -20.20 18.02
C GLU A 86 -13.67 -20.92 17.70
N MET A 87 -14.25 -20.68 16.52
CA MET A 87 -15.47 -21.35 16.05
C MET A 87 -15.18 -22.73 15.44
N GLU A 88 -15.14 -23.77 16.29
CA GLU A 88 -15.25 -25.21 15.95
C GLU A 88 -14.48 -25.76 14.72
N LYS A 89 -13.76 -26.87 14.92
CA LYS A 89 -13.09 -27.67 13.87
C LYS A 89 -13.98 -28.01 12.65
N GLY A 90 -15.32 -27.98 12.79
CA GLY A 90 -16.28 -28.15 11.70
C GLY A 90 -16.52 -26.91 10.83
N ALA A 91 -16.36 -25.70 11.35
CA ALA A 91 -16.51 -24.46 10.56
C ALA A 91 -15.34 -24.29 9.60
N MET A 92 -14.10 -24.48 10.07
CA MET A 92 -12.92 -24.54 9.20
C MET A 92 -13.09 -25.57 8.08
N LYS A 93 -13.53 -26.80 8.37
CA LYS A 93 -13.71 -27.84 7.34
C LYS A 93 -14.74 -27.45 6.26
N ARG A 94 -15.80 -26.72 6.63
CA ARG A 94 -16.79 -26.18 5.68
C ARG A 94 -16.27 -24.97 4.90
N MET A 95 -15.47 -24.12 5.56
CA MET A 95 -14.74 -23.02 4.92
C MET A 95 -13.77 -23.58 3.86
N PHE A 96 -12.95 -24.58 4.22
CA PHE A 96 -12.10 -25.35 3.30
C PHE A 96 -12.88 -26.08 2.19
N SER A 97 -14.16 -26.42 2.40
CA SER A 97 -15.01 -26.93 1.30
C SER A 97 -15.51 -25.84 0.35
N LEU A 98 -15.53 -24.56 0.75
CA LEU A 98 -15.73 -23.43 -0.17
C LEU A 98 -14.46 -23.12 -0.98
N PHE A 99 -13.28 -23.49 -0.46
CA PHE A 99 -12.01 -23.44 -1.18
C PHE A 99 -11.80 -24.64 -2.14
N LYS A 100 -12.70 -25.62 -2.15
CA LYS A 100 -12.56 -26.86 -2.93
C LYS A 100 -13.65 -26.94 -3.98
N ALA A 101 -13.25 -26.77 -5.24
CA ALA A 101 -14.02 -27.20 -6.41
C ALA A 101 -14.23 -28.72 -6.39
#